data_AF-A0A0M4ELD4-F1
#
_entry.id   AF-A0A0M4ELD4-F1
#
_cell.length_a   1.000
_cell.length_b   1.000
_cell.length_c   1.000
_cell.angle_alpha   90.00
_cell.angle_beta   90.00
_cell.angle_gamma   90.00
#
_symmetry.space_group_name_H-M   'P 1'
#
loop_
_entity.id
_entity.type
_entity.pdbx_description
1 polymer ?
#
loop_
_entity_poly.entity_id
_entity_poly.type
_entity_poly.pdbx_seq_one_letter_code
_entity_poly.pdbx_strand_id
1 'polypeptide(L)'
;MPPKGKKGKKGKKLPVLIDGVDTSSMTRDQLEAFALRLKAEMDREREERNYFQLERDKIRTFWEITRQQLEESRFELQQKDKEIEATQDLADIDTKHIMQQMKHLQFENQNKLGEVRAEAMTQLKVAQEHHVLQELELQNDKRQLRRIVRERIEMSDMQHRQLEAHFNQQLLSEQRLLFESERKDNDRLHEEKMKEQRAKLELFFNAQMFEVEERKNQQIKDLQDHHDLAFNDMKNYYNDITLNNLALIGSMKEQIEQLRRQADRSDRIAAEASSETRRLREPLEHAKTQMKELQRKLEFYDRDKLQLARLKKSNVILEKKVKSLMWESETLLLRNDALVAERGNLKARFNEVIVELQQKTGLKNVLLERKIAALMREDEKRQIIMRKTIATCAPEFADKLQNVEKTVSDVVDTKNQTIIDLRYELAKAWKAHDDLLETYECKLKQYGIPTDELGFEPHRDRDHQQLYICGPAGIVTDNK
;
A
#
# COMPACT_ATOMS: atom_id res chain seq x y z
N MET A 1 -34.77 92.44 -117.58
CA MET A 1 -35.95 92.95 -118.32
C MET A 1 -37.06 93.26 -117.33
N PRO A 2 -37.91 94.27 -117.61
CA PRO A 2 -38.26 95.31 -116.65
C PRO A 2 -39.80 95.37 -116.42
N PRO A 3 -40.36 96.41 -115.78
CA PRO A 3 -40.60 97.67 -116.51
C PRO A 3 -40.17 98.91 -115.69
N LYS A 4 -39.45 99.89 -116.24
CA LYS A 4 -39.85 100.89 -117.26
C LYS A 4 -41.13 101.68 -116.91
N GLY A 5 -40.86 102.86 -116.36
CA GLY A 5 -41.52 104.17 -116.50
C GLY A 5 -42.86 104.36 -117.21
N LYS A 6 -43.62 105.35 -116.71
CA LYS A 6 -44.19 106.49 -117.46
C LYS A 6 -44.90 107.44 -116.47
N LYS A 7 -44.40 108.66 -116.30
CA LYS A 7 -44.94 109.93 -116.86
C LYS A 7 -46.46 110.13 -116.73
N GLY A 8 -46.83 110.93 -115.72
CA GLY A 8 -47.59 112.17 -115.89
C GLY A 8 -49.12 112.12 -115.91
N LYS A 9 -49.76 112.72 -114.89
CA LYS A 9 -50.95 113.56 -115.09
C LYS A 9 -51.13 114.54 -113.91
N LYS A 10 -51.20 115.82 -114.25
CA LYS A 10 -51.59 116.94 -113.37
C LYS A 10 -53.08 116.80 -112.99
N GLY A 11 -53.40 117.17 -111.75
CA GLY A 11 -54.67 117.79 -111.40
C GLY A 11 -55.70 116.94 -110.66
N LYS A 12 -55.58 116.92 -109.32
CA LYS A 12 -56.64 117.19 -108.34
C LYS A 12 -55.96 117.19 -106.97
N LYS A 13 -56.19 118.23 -106.13
CA LYS A 13 -55.72 118.23 -104.74
C LYS A 13 -56.29 116.98 -104.06
N LEU A 14 -55.43 116.01 -103.80
CA LEU A 14 -55.76 114.84 -103.00
C LEU A 14 -55.86 115.29 -101.53
N PRO A 15 -56.79 114.72 -100.77
CA PRO A 15 -56.88 114.95 -99.35
C PRO A 15 -55.56 114.63 -98.63
N VAL A 16 -55.19 115.43 -97.63
CA VAL A 16 -54.05 115.12 -96.75
C VAL A 16 -54.48 113.93 -95.89
N LEU A 17 -53.89 112.76 -96.15
CA LEU A 17 -54.11 111.56 -95.35
C LEU A 17 -53.04 111.53 -94.24
N ILE A 18 -53.45 111.67 -92.98
CA ILE A 18 -52.58 111.43 -91.81
C ILE A 18 -53.15 110.18 -91.14
N ASP A 19 -52.30 109.16 -90.97
CA ASP A 19 -52.65 107.85 -90.40
C ASP A 19 -53.93 107.22 -90.99
N GLY A 20 -54.01 107.18 -92.33
CA GLY A 20 -55.11 106.54 -93.05
C GLY A 20 -56.44 107.31 -93.08
N VAL A 21 -56.54 108.48 -92.43
CA VAL A 21 -57.76 109.30 -92.38
C VAL A 21 -57.63 110.59 -93.20
N ASP A 22 -58.66 110.91 -93.99
CA ASP A 22 -58.76 112.14 -94.80
C ASP A 22 -59.03 113.37 -93.92
N THR A 23 -57.98 114.18 -93.71
CA THR A 23 -58.01 115.37 -92.86
C THR A 23 -58.52 116.64 -93.58
N SER A 24 -58.89 116.55 -94.87
CA SER A 24 -59.23 117.73 -95.69
C SER A 24 -60.69 118.19 -95.60
N SER A 25 -61.58 117.37 -95.03
CA SER A 25 -63.00 117.68 -94.81
C SER A 25 -63.36 117.88 -93.33
N MET A 26 -62.38 117.78 -92.43
CA MET A 26 -62.56 117.88 -91.00
C MET A 26 -62.52 119.33 -90.51
N THR A 27 -63.46 119.70 -89.64
CA THR A 27 -63.45 121.00 -88.96
C THR A 27 -62.26 121.08 -87.98
N ARG A 28 -61.86 122.29 -87.58
CA ARG A 28 -60.72 122.51 -86.67
C ARG A 28 -60.77 121.61 -85.42
N ASP A 29 -61.94 121.48 -84.80
CA ASP A 29 -62.14 120.65 -83.60
C ASP A 29 -61.94 119.15 -83.88
N GLN A 30 -62.27 118.69 -85.09
CA GLN A 30 -62.07 117.29 -85.50
C GLN A 30 -60.59 116.99 -85.78
N LEU A 31 -59.83 117.96 -86.30
CA LEU A 31 -58.38 117.84 -86.46
C LEU A 31 -57.64 117.87 -85.13
N GLU A 32 -58.07 118.71 -84.18
CA GLU A 32 -57.54 118.71 -82.82
C GLU A 32 -57.82 117.36 -82.10
N ALA A 33 -59.02 116.80 -82.25
CA ALA A 33 -59.36 115.47 -81.72
C ALA A 33 -58.52 114.34 -82.36
N PHE A 34 -58.28 114.41 -83.68
CA PHE A 34 -57.45 113.43 -84.38
C PHE A 34 -55.97 113.52 -83.97
N ALA A 35 -55.43 114.73 -83.81
CA ALA A 35 -54.08 114.94 -83.30
C ALA A 35 -53.91 114.44 -81.85
N LEU A 36 -54.93 114.64 -81.00
CA LEU A 36 -54.95 114.10 -79.64
C LEU A 36 -54.98 112.57 -79.63
N ARG A 37 -55.72 111.95 -80.54
CA ARG A 37 -55.76 110.49 -80.69
C ARG A 37 -54.40 109.92 -81.13
N LEU A 38 -53.78 110.50 -82.16
CA LEU A 38 -52.45 110.10 -82.63
C LEU A 38 -51.38 110.28 -81.54
N LYS A 39 -51.49 111.35 -80.75
CA LYS A 39 -50.62 111.55 -79.59
C LYS A 39 -50.84 110.47 -78.53
N ALA A 40 -52.09 110.11 -78.24
CA ALA A 40 -52.42 109.04 -77.30
C ALA A 40 -51.95 107.66 -77.79
N GLU A 41 -52.03 107.37 -79.09
CA GLU A 41 -51.49 106.14 -79.68
C GLU A 41 -49.95 106.12 -79.64
N MET A 42 -49.29 107.24 -79.95
CA MET A 42 -47.84 107.39 -79.79
C MET A 42 -47.37 107.22 -78.34
N ASP A 43 -48.11 107.77 -77.38
CA ASP A 43 -47.81 107.63 -75.95
C ASP A 43 -48.03 106.18 -75.49
N ARG A 44 -49.09 105.51 -75.97
CA ARG A 44 -49.32 104.08 -75.74
C ARG A 44 -48.23 103.19 -76.31
N GLU A 45 -47.79 103.41 -77.55
CA GLU A 45 -46.69 102.63 -78.14
C GLU A 45 -45.36 102.86 -77.39
N ARG A 46 -45.14 104.05 -76.83
CA ARG A 46 -44.00 104.34 -75.95
C ARG A 46 -44.10 103.58 -74.63
N GLU A 47 -45.27 103.56 -74.01
CA GLU A 47 -45.55 102.78 -72.80
C GLU A 47 -45.35 101.28 -73.05
N GLU A 48 -45.87 100.74 -74.15
CA GLU A 48 -45.72 99.35 -74.54
C GLU A 48 -44.25 99.00 -74.81
N ARG A 49 -43.49 99.86 -75.51
CA ARG A 49 -42.06 99.67 -75.71
C ARG A 49 -41.30 99.67 -74.37
N ASN A 50 -41.62 100.59 -73.47
CA ASN A 50 -41.00 100.66 -72.15
C ASN A 50 -41.31 99.40 -71.35
N TYR A 51 -42.56 98.95 -71.35
CA TYR A 51 -42.99 97.71 -70.72
C TYR A 51 -42.21 96.49 -71.25
N PHE A 52 -42.12 96.33 -72.57
CA PHE A 52 -41.36 95.22 -73.17
C PHE A 52 -39.84 95.31 -72.91
N GLN A 53 -39.29 96.52 -72.78
CA GLN A 53 -37.89 96.70 -72.36
C GLN A 53 -37.68 96.24 -70.91
N LEU A 54 -38.55 96.65 -69.99
CA LEU A 54 -38.52 96.22 -68.59
C LEU A 54 -38.67 94.70 -68.45
N GLU A 55 -39.62 94.09 -69.16
CA GLU A 55 -39.80 92.63 -69.14
C GLU A 55 -38.59 91.88 -69.73
N ARG A 56 -38.01 92.36 -70.83
CA ARG A 56 -36.78 91.78 -71.38
C ARG A 56 -35.62 91.88 -70.40
N ASP A 57 -35.43 93.03 -69.76
CA ASP A 57 -34.34 93.24 -68.82
C ASP A 57 -34.55 92.39 -67.55
N LYS A 58 -35.79 92.21 -67.09
CA LYS A 58 -36.17 91.29 -66.02
C LYS A 58 -35.94 89.82 -66.37
N ILE A 59 -36.25 89.40 -67.59
CA ILE A 59 -35.95 88.04 -68.07
C ILE A 59 -34.44 87.83 -68.10
N ARG A 60 -33.67 88.84 -68.54
CA ARG A 60 -32.21 88.78 -68.57
C ARG A 60 -31.62 88.65 -67.17
N THR A 61 -32.08 89.43 -66.19
CA THR A 61 -31.59 89.30 -64.81
C THR A 61 -31.94 87.93 -64.21
N PHE A 62 -33.15 87.40 -64.44
CA PHE A 62 -33.49 86.04 -64.01
C PHE A 62 -32.62 84.99 -64.69
N TRP A 63 -32.34 85.14 -65.98
CA TRP A 63 -31.44 84.23 -66.69
C TRP A 63 -30.00 84.29 -66.15
N GLU A 64 -29.47 85.48 -65.89
CA GLU A 64 -28.14 85.66 -65.30
C GLU A 64 -28.06 85.06 -63.89
N ILE A 65 -29.06 85.30 -63.04
CA ILE A 65 -29.14 84.72 -61.68
C ILE A 65 -29.24 83.19 -61.73
N THR A 66 -30.17 82.64 -62.52
CA THR A 66 -30.36 81.18 -62.61
C THR A 66 -29.17 80.47 -63.23
N ARG A 67 -28.49 81.12 -64.19
CA ARG A 67 -27.23 80.62 -64.73
C ARG A 67 -26.13 80.61 -63.65
N GLN A 68 -25.98 81.70 -62.90
CA GLN A 68 -25.01 81.76 -61.80
C GLN A 68 -25.29 80.69 -60.75
N GLN A 69 -26.55 80.54 -60.32
CA GLN A 69 -26.96 79.49 -59.37
C GLN A 69 -26.65 78.09 -59.90
N LEU A 70 -26.87 77.85 -61.21
CA LEU A 70 -26.52 76.58 -61.82
C LEU A 70 -25.00 76.33 -61.81
N GLU A 71 -24.20 77.36 -62.10
CA GLU A 71 -22.73 77.28 -62.05
C GLU A 71 -22.23 77.04 -60.60
N GLU A 72 -22.83 77.70 -59.61
CA GLU A 72 -22.55 77.51 -58.18
C GLU A 72 -22.91 76.08 -57.72
N SER A 73 -24.12 75.60 -58.02
CA SER A 73 -24.53 74.22 -57.66
C SER A 73 -23.67 73.16 -58.35
N ARG A 74 -23.21 73.40 -59.58
CA ARG A 74 -22.27 72.50 -60.26
C ARG A 74 -20.91 72.46 -59.56
N PHE A 75 -20.42 73.61 -59.11
CA PHE A 75 -19.17 73.67 -58.35
C PHE A 75 -19.31 72.96 -56.99
N GLU A 76 -20.41 73.18 -56.28
CA GLU A 76 -20.70 72.48 -55.02
C GLU A 76 -20.77 70.96 -55.20
N LEU A 77 -21.42 70.48 -56.26
CA LEU A 77 -21.45 69.05 -56.60
C LEU A 77 -20.05 68.49 -56.81
N GLN A 78 -19.22 69.16 -57.62
CA GLN A 78 -17.84 68.73 -57.85
C GLN A 78 -16.99 68.76 -56.56
N GLN A 79 -17.23 69.72 -55.68
CA GLN A 79 -16.58 69.77 -54.38
C GLN A 79 -17.01 68.59 -53.50
N LYS A 80 -18.31 68.26 -53.48
CA LYS A 80 -18.83 67.11 -52.74
C LYS A 80 -18.31 65.79 -53.29
N ASP A 81 -18.21 65.63 -54.60
CA ASP A 81 -17.62 64.43 -55.22
C ASP A 81 -16.16 64.24 -54.79
N LYS A 82 -15.36 65.32 -54.76
CA LYS A 82 -13.97 65.28 -54.26
C LYS A 82 -13.89 64.98 -52.76
N GLU A 83 -14.81 65.52 -51.96
CA GLU A 83 -14.89 65.19 -50.53
C GLU A 83 -15.21 63.70 -50.33
N ILE A 84 -16.14 63.14 -51.12
CA ILE A 84 -16.47 61.72 -51.10
C ILE A 84 -15.25 60.88 -51.46
N GLU A 85 -14.55 61.20 -52.56
CA GLU A 85 -13.34 60.50 -52.99
C GLU A 85 -12.25 60.52 -51.90
N ALA A 86 -11.99 61.68 -51.30
CA ALA A 86 -11.02 61.80 -50.21
C ALA A 86 -11.40 60.97 -48.96
N THR A 87 -12.69 60.90 -48.62
CA THR A 87 -13.15 60.06 -47.49
C THR A 87 -13.06 58.57 -47.81
N GLN A 88 -13.27 58.17 -49.07
CA GLN A 88 -13.09 56.78 -49.52
C GLN A 88 -11.63 56.37 -49.47
N ASP A 89 -10.71 57.23 -49.93
CA ASP A 89 -9.27 56.98 -49.85
C ASP A 89 -8.80 56.77 -48.40
N LEU A 90 -9.29 57.59 -47.46
CA LEU A 90 -9.01 57.44 -46.03
C LEU A 90 -9.56 56.10 -45.49
N ALA A 91 -10.81 55.77 -45.82
CA ALA A 91 -11.42 54.51 -45.41
C ALA A 91 -10.66 53.27 -45.96
N ASP A 92 -10.14 53.36 -47.20
CA ASP A 92 -9.33 52.32 -47.81
C ASP A 92 -7.98 52.14 -47.11
N ILE A 93 -7.34 53.24 -46.70
CA ILE A 93 -6.11 53.21 -45.92
C ILE A 93 -6.37 52.57 -44.55
N ASP A 94 -7.43 52.98 -43.86
CA ASP A 94 -7.81 52.41 -42.56
C ASP A 94 -8.14 50.92 -42.67
N THR A 95 -8.87 50.52 -43.71
CA THR A 95 -9.17 49.10 -43.98
C THR A 95 -7.90 48.29 -44.19
N LYS A 96 -6.92 48.81 -44.94
CA LYS A 96 -5.61 48.15 -45.13
C LYS A 96 -4.85 48.06 -43.81
N HIS A 97 -4.87 49.11 -42.98
CA HIS A 97 -4.21 49.11 -41.68
C HIS A 97 -4.82 48.06 -40.74
N ILE A 98 -6.14 48.04 -40.60
CA ILE A 98 -6.87 47.06 -39.79
C ILE A 98 -6.59 45.64 -40.28
N MET A 99 -6.57 45.42 -41.60
CA MET A 99 -6.27 44.11 -42.18
C MET A 99 -4.84 43.65 -41.86
N GLN A 100 -3.86 44.54 -41.88
CA GLN A 100 -2.48 44.23 -41.48
C GLN A 100 -2.40 43.89 -39.99
N GLN A 101 -3.04 44.69 -39.13
CA GLN A 101 -3.10 44.40 -37.69
C GLN A 101 -3.73 43.03 -37.41
N MET A 102 -4.82 42.70 -38.10
CA MET A 102 -5.48 41.40 -37.98
C MET A 102 -4.56 40.25 -38.40
N LYS A 103 -3.81 40.40 -39.50
CA LYS A 103 -2.82 39.39 -39.94
C LYS A 103 -1.69 39.21 -38.93
N HIS A 104 -1.16 40.29 -38.37
CA HIS A 104 -0.14 40.23 -37.33
C HIS A 104 -0.65 39.53 -36.08
N LEU A 105 -1.85 39.89 -35.61
CA LEU A 105 -2.47 39.27 -34.43
C LEU A 105 -2.73 37.78 -34.64
N GLN A 106 -3.18 37.38 -35.84
CA GLN A 106 -3.37 35.97 -36.18
C GLN A 106 -2.05 35.18 -36.17
N PHE A 107 -1.00 35.73 -36.76
CA PHE A 107 0.32 35.12 -36.77
C PHE A 107 0.90 34.99 -35.36
N GLU A 108 0.80 36.05 -34.55
CA GLU A 108 1.25 36.04 -33.16
C GLU A 108 0.49 35.00 -32.32
N ASN A 109 -0.83 34.91 -32.49
CA ASN A 109 -1.63 33.90 -31.81
C ASN A 109 -1.26 32.48 -32.24
N GLN A 110 -1.05 32.25 -33.54
CA GLN A 110 -0.60 30.94 -34.04
C GLN A 110 0.78 30.55 -33.49
N ASN A 111 1.72 31.50 -33.42
CA ASN A 111 3.03 31.26 -32.83
C ASN A 111 2.93 30.95 -31.33
N LYS A 112 2.19 31.76 -30.56
CA LYS A 112 1.95 31.52 -29.13
C LYS A 112 1.30 30.16 -28.89
N LEU A 113 0.33 29.78 -29.71
CA LEU A 113 -0.30 28.45 -29.65
C LEU A 113 0.72 27.33 -29.93
N GLY A 114 1.63 27.56 -30.88
CA GLY A 114 2.74 26.64 -31.19
C GLY A 114 3.72 26.49 -30.02
N GLU A 115 4.11 27.60 -29.40
CA GLU A 115 5.00 27.63 -28.23
C GLU A 115 4.37 26.89 -27.05
N VAL A 116 3.12 27.20 -26.69
CA VAL A 116 2.40 26.54 -25.59
C VAL A 116 2.27 25.03 -25.84
N ARG A 117 2.02 24.61 -27.10
CA ARG A 117 1.97 23.18 -27.44
C ARG A 117 3.33 22.51 -27.30
N ALA A 118 4.40 23.17 -27.72
CA ALA A 118 5.76 22.64 -27.58
C ALA A 118 6.15 22.52 -26.10
N GLU A 119 5.87 23.54 -25.29
CA GLU A 119 6.09 23.53 -23.84
C GLU A 119 5.28 22.45 -23.14
N ALA A 120 4.00 22.27 -23.49
CA ALA A 120 3.18 21.20 -22.94
C ALA A 120 3.74 19.81 -23.29
N MET A 121 4.24 19.62 -24.52
CA MET A 121 4.87 18.36 -24.93
C MET A 121 6.18 18.08 -24.19
N THR A 122 7.02 19.09 -23.99
CA THR A 122 8.27 18.92 -23.24
C THR A 122 8.00 18.65 -21.76
N GLN A 123 7.06 19.37 -21.14
CA GLN A 123 6.64 19.11 -19.76
C GLN A 123 6.08 17.69 -19.59
N LEU A 124 5.23 17.23 -20.51
CA LEU A 124 4.70 15.86 -20.50
C LEU A 124 5.83 14.82 -20.60
N LYS A 125 6.80 15.04 -21.48
CA LYS A 125 7.95 14.14 -21.64
C LYS A 125 8.82 14.10 -20.38
N VAL A 126 9.12 15.25 -19.77
CA VAL A 126 9.87 15.32 -18.51
C VAL A 126 9.12 14.60 -17.38
N ALA A 127 7.81 14.80 -17.28
CA ALA A 127 6.98 14.11 -16.29
C ALA A 127 6.99 12.59 -16.50
N GLN A 128 6.92 12.12 -17.75
CA GLN A 128 7.04 10.70 -18.09
C GLN A 128 8.42 10.12 -17.72
N GLU A 129 9.50 10.82 -18.07
CA GLU A 129 10.87 10.40 -17.72
C GLU A 129 11.06 10.33 -16.20
N HIS A 130 10.57 11.32 -15.46
CA HIS A 130 10.61 11.32 -14.00
C HIS A 130 9.82 10.16 -13.39
N HIS A 131 8.61 9.87 -13.91
CA HIS A 131 7.82 8.72 -13.47
C HIS A 131 8.56 7.40 -13.70
N VAL A 132 9.18 7.21 -14.86
CA VAL A 132 9.96 6.00 -15.18
C VAL A 132 11.16 5.84 -14.22
N LEU A 133 11.85 6.94 -13.88
CA LEU A 133 12.94 6.91 -12.91
C LEU A 133 12.45 6.49 -11.51
N GLN A 134 11.34 7.08 -11.04
CA GLN A 134 10.73 6.71 -9.76
C GLN A 134 10.30 5.24 -9.72
N GLU A 135 9.71 4.73 -10.80
CA GLU A 135 9.36 3.30 -10.90
C GLU A 135 10.60 2.40 -10.81
N LEU A 136 11.70 2.79 -11.46
CA LEU A 136 12.95 2.04 -11.40
C LEU A 136 13.55 2.03 -9.99
N GLU A 137 13.55 3.17 -9.30
CA GLU A 137 13.98 3.30 -7.90
C GLU A 137 13.15 2.41 -6.98
N LEU A 138 11.81 2.48 -7.08
CA LEU A 138 10.91 1.63 -6.29
C LEU A 138 11.12 0.13 -6.56
N GLN A 139 11.42 -0.24 -7.81
CA GLN A 139 11.76 -1.63 -8.13
C GLN A 139 13.09 -2.06 -7.52
N ASN A 140 14.09 -1.19 -7.49
CA ASN A 140 15.37 -1.45 -6.83
C ASN A 140 15.21 -1.58 -5.32
N ASP A 141 14.48 -0.67 -4.68
CA ASP A 141 14.18 -0.71 -3.25
C ASP A 141 13.44 -1.99 -2.88
N LYS A 142 12.43 -2.38 -3.68
CA LYS A 142 11.72 -3.65 -3.50
C LYS A 142 12.66 -4.86 -3.57
N ARG A 143 13.66 -4.86 -4.49
CA ARG A 143 14.66 -5.93 -4.59
C ARG A 143 15.59 -5.94 -3.38
N GLN A 144 16.04 -4.77 -2.93
CA GLN A 144 16.90 -4.62 -1.75
C GLN A 144 16.18 -5.06 -0.48
N LEU A 145 14.94 -4.61 -0.25
CA LEU A 145 14.12 -5.03 0.89
C LEU A 145 13.90 -6.55 0.90
N ARG A 146 13.62 -7.17 -0.25
CA ARG A 146 13.51 -8.64 -0.35
C ARG A 146 14.81 -9.35 0.01
N ARG A 147 15.96 -8.77 -0.34
CA ARG A 147 17.27 -9.31 0.05
C ARG A 147 17.47 -9.20 1.56
N ILE A 148 17.21 -8.03 2.16
CA ILE A 148 17.33 -7.81 3.61
C ILE A 148 16.42 -8.76 4.40
N VAL A 149 15.18 -8.97 3.95
CA VAL A 149 14.26 -9.90 4.60
C VAL A 149 14.77 -11.33 4.54
N ARG A 150 15.31 -11.79 3.39
CA ARG A 150 15.92 -13.12 3.28
C ARG A 150 17.13 -13.27 4.21
N GLU A 151 18.03 -12.30 4.21
CA GLU A 151 19.21 -12.30 5.08
C GLU A 151 18.80 -12.33 6.57
N ARG A 152 17.75 -11.59 6.97
CA ARG A 152 17.22 -11.65 8.34
C ARG A 152 16.64 -13.02 8.71
N ILE A 153 15.91 -13.65 7.79
CA ILE A 153 15.37 -15.00 8.01
C ILE A 153 16.50 -16.01 8.16
N GLU A 154 17.48 -15.98 7.26
CA GLU A 154 18.65 -16.87 7.30
C GLU A 154 19.45 -16.70 8.60
N MET A 155 19.65 -15.45 9.04
CA MET A 155 20.30 -15.16 10.33
C MET A 155 19.49 -15.66 11.52
N SER A 156 18.16 -15.48 11.52
CA SER A 156 17.28 -16.00 12.56
C SER A 156 17.30 -17.54 12.62
N ASP A 157 17.26 -18.21 11.48
CA ASP A 157 17.34 -19.66 11.39
C ASP A 157 18.71 -20.19 11.86
N MET A 158 19.78 -19.46 11.58
CA MET A 158 21.13 -19.78 12.07
C MET A 158 21.20 -19.66 13.60
N GLN A 159 20.63 -18.59 14.17
CA GLN A 159 20.56 -18.39 15.62
C GLN A 159 19.72 -19.48 16.30
N HIS A 160 18.59 -19.87 15.70
CA HIS A 160 17.76 -20.95 16.20
C HIS A 160 18.52 -22.28 16.23
N ARG A 161 19.20 -22.64 15.11
CA ARG A 161 20.02 -23.85 15.04
C ARG A 161 21.18 -23.84 16.04
N GLN A 162 21.80 -22.68 16.28
CA GLN A 162 22.85 -22.55 17.30
C GLN A 162 22.31 -22.79 18.72
N LEU A 163 21.15 -22.23 19.04
CA LEU A 163 20.49 -22.46 20.33
C LEU A 163 20.09 -23.93 20.52
N GLU A 164 19.50 -24.56 19.50
CA GLU A 164 19.17 -25.99 19.52
C GLU A 164 20.42 -26.86 19.72
N ALA A 165 21.51 -26.56 19.00
CA ALA A 165 22.77 -27.28 19.14
C ALA A 165 23.35 -27.14 20.55
N HIS A 166 23.34 -25.93 21.12
CA HIS A 166 23.80 -25.68 22.48
C HIS A 166 22.96 -26.44 23.51
N PHE A 167 21.63 -26.38 23.41
CA PHE A 167 20.73 -27.09 24.31
C PHE A 167 20.92 -28.61 24.22
N ASN A 168 21.01 -29.15 23.01
CA ASN A 168 21.28 -30.58 22.80
C ASN A 168 22.63 -31.01 23.37
N GLN A 169 23.67 -30.20 23.20
CA GLN A 169 24.99 -30.47 23.76
C GLN A 169 24.98 -30.48 25.29
N GLN A 170 24.24 -29.55 25.90
CA GLN A 170 24.08 -29.48 27.35
C GLN A 170 23.33 -30.71 27.89
N LEU A 171 22.21 -31.10 27.25
CA LEU A 171 21.45 -32.30 27.61
C LEU A 171 22.30 -33.58 27.49
N LEU A 172 23.08 -33.70 26.40
CA LEU A 172 24.02 -34.81 26.20
C LEU A 172 25.10 -34.85 27.30
N SER A 173 25.59 -33.69 27.73
CA SER A 173 26.57 -33.59 28.82
C SER A 173 25.97 -34.03 30.15
N GLU A 174 24.76 -33.57 30.49
CA GLU A 174 24.05 -33.98 31.71
C GLU A 174 23.76 -35.48 31.72
N GLN A 175 23.29 -36.06 30.61
CA GLN A 175 23.07 -37.50 30.52
C GLN A 175 24.36 -38.30 30.67
N ARG A 176 25.48 -37.83 30.10
CA ARG A 176 26.79 -38.47 30.29
C ARG A 176 27.22 -38.46 31.76
N LEU A 177 27.04 -37.34 32.44
CA LEU A 177 27.33 -37.21 33.88
C LEU A 177 26.48 -38.17 34.72
N LEU A 178 25.18 -38.26 34.44
CA LEU A 178 24.27 -39.19 35.11
C LEU A 178 24.69 -40.64 34.91
N PHE A 179 24.95 -41.07 33.66
CA PHE A 179 25.41 -42.43 33.40
C PHE A 179 26.76 -42.75 34.02
N GLU A 180 27.67 -41.77 34.08
CA GLU A 180 28.96 -41.97 34.75
C GLU A 180 28.78 -42.15 36.26
N SER A 181 27.88 -41.38 36.89
CA SER A 181 27.53 -41.55 38.30
C SER A 181 26.89 -42.91 38.56
N GLU A 182 25.88 -43.30 37.76
CA GLU A 182 25.21 -44.60 37.88
C GLU A 182 26.20 -45.76 37.70
N ARG A 183 27.15 -45.64 36.76
CA ARG A 183 28.20 -46.64 36.56
C ARG A 183 29.09 -46.74 37.79
N LYS A 184 29.54 -45.61 38.35
CA LYS A 184 30.37 -45.57 39.56
C LYS A 184 29.65 -46.19 40.76
N ASP A 185 28.36 -45.89 40.94
CA ASP A 185 27.55 -46.46 42.01
C ASP A 185 27.36 -47.98 41.84
N ASN A 186 27.16 -48.43 40.60
CA ASN A 186 27.02 -49.85 40.28
C ASN A 186 28.33 -50.61 40.50
N ASP A 187 29.46 -50.06 40.05
CA ASP A 187 30.81 -50.59 40.27
C ASP A 187 31.06 -50.74 41.79
N ARG A 188 30.75 -49.70 42.58
CA ARG A 188 30.89 -49.73 44.05
C ARG A 188 30.03 -50.82 44.69
N LEU A 189 28.76 -50.93 44.29
CA LEU A 189 27.84 -51.95 44.80
C LEU A 189 28.36 -53.37 44.51
N HIS A 190 28.88 -53.61 43.30
CA HIS A 190 29.46 -54.90 42.94
C HIS A 190 30.74 -55.19 43.73
N GLU A 191 31.59 -54.19 43.93
CA GLU A 191 32.79 -54.35 44.73
C GLU A 191 32.48 -54.69 46.20
N GLU A 192 31.49 -54.02 46.79
CA GLU A 192 30.98 -54.32 48.14
C GLU A 192 30.45 -55.76 48.24
N LYS A 193 29.62 -56.19 47.28
CA LYS A 193 29.11 -57.58 47.23
C LYS A 193 30.23 -58.60 47.09
N MET A 194 31.25 -58.32 46.27
CA MET A 194 32.41 -59.20 46.12
C MET A 194 33.22 -59.30 47.41
N LYS A 195 33.42 -58.18 48.12
CA LYS A 195 34.08 -58.17 49.45
C LYS A 195 33.27 -58.97 50.47
N GLU A 196 31.95 -58.79 50.52
CA GLU A 196 31.07 -59.53 51.43
C GLU A 196 31.11 -61.04 51.15
N GLN A 197 31.07 -61.45 49.88
CA GLN A 197 31.17 -62.87 49.51
C GLN A 197 32.53 -63.48 49.88
N ARG A 198 33.63 -62.74 49.67
CA ARG A 198 34.97 -63.17 50.10
C ARG A 198 35.02 -63.37 51.60
N ALA A 199 34.50 -62.42 52.38
CA ALA A 199 34.46 -62.52 53.84
C ALA A 199 33.62 -63.73 54.31
N LYS A 200 32.49 -64.02 53.65
CA LYS A 200 31.67 -65.21 53.95
C LYS A 200 32.41 -66.51 53.67
N LEU A 201 33.10 -66.60 52.53
CA LEU A 201 33.89 -67.78 52.16
C LEU A 201 35.06 -67.99 53.12
N GLU A 202 35.74 -66.92 53.51
CA GLU A 202 36.83 -66.96 54.48
C GLU A 202 36.34 -67.41 55.86
N LEU A 203 35.20 -66.90 56.31
CA LEU A 203 34.58 -67.32 57.57
C LEU A 203 34.18 -68.80 57.54
N PHE A 204 33.60 -69.26 56.42
CA PHE A 204 33.25 -70.67 56.24
C PHE A 204 34.49 -71.57 56.21
N PHE A 205 35.55 -71.17 55.51
CA PHE A 205 36.83 -71.89 55.48
C PHE A 205 37.45 -71.97 56.89
N ASN A 206 37.49 -70.86 57.62
CA ASN A 206 38.02 -70.82 58.99
C ASN A 206 37.19 -71.72 59.92
N ALA A 207 35.86 -71.70 59.81
CA ALA A 207 34.99 -72.59 60.58
C ALA A 207 35.26 -74.08 60.28
N GLN A 208 35.43 -74.46 59.02
CA GLN A 208 35.80 -75.82 58.65
C GLN A 208 37.19 -76.21 59.18
N MET A 209 38.16 -75.31 59.12
CA MET A 209 39.49 -75.54 59.68
C MET A 209 39.41 -75.77 61.19
N PHE A 210 38.68 -74.94 61.93
CA PHE A 210 38.46 -75.13 63.35
C PHE A 210 37.78 -76.47 63.67
N GLU A 211 36.75 -76.86 62.91
CA GLU A 211 36.09 -78.16 63.12
C GLU A 211 37.03 -79.35 62.86
N VAL A 212 37.87 -79.26 61.82
CA VAL A 212 38.89 -80.28 61.52
C VAL A 212 39.94 -80.33 62.63
N GLU A 213 40.43 -79.18 63.09
CA GLU A 213 41.38 -79.08 64.20
C GLU A 213 40.79 -79.67 65.49
N GLU A 214 39.53 -79.36 65.82
CA GLU A 214 38.84 -79.91 66.97
C GLU A 214 38.69 -81.43 66.88
N ARG A 215 38.26 -81.96 65.72
CA ARG A 215 38.21 -83.40 65.47
C ARG A 215 39.57 -84.07 65.60
N LYS A 216 40.64 -83.43 65.10
CA LYS A 216 42.00 -83.95 65.21
C LYS A 216 42.52 -83.91 66.64
N ASN A 217 42.26 -82.84 67.38
CA ASN A 217 42.61 -82.71 68.79
C ASN A 217 41.85 -83.75 69.63
N GLN A 218 40.58 -84.00 69.34
CA GLN A 218 39.81 -85.05 69.98
C GLN A 218 40.40 -86.43 69.68
N GLN A 219 40.76 -86.72 68.42
CA GLN A 219 41.42 -87.97 68.05
C GLN A 219 42.77 -88.15 68.77
N ILE A 220 43.55 -87.08 68.93
CA ILE A 220 44.80 -87.10 69.70
C ILE A 220 44.51 -87.43 71.17
N LYS A 221 43.51 -86.80 71.77
CA LYS A 221 43.10 -87.06 73.14
C LYS A 221 42.62 -88.50 73.32
N ASP A 222 41.76 -88.98 72.43
CA ASP A 222 41.29 -90.37 72.46
C ASP A 222 42.47 -91.34 72.34
N LEU A 223 43.45 -91.05 71.47
CA LEU A 223 44.65 -91.88 71.31
C LEU A 223 45.52 -91.85 72.57
N GLN A 224 45.67 -90.70 73.22
CA GLN A 224 46.35 -90.58 74.52
C GLN A 224 45.64 -91.41 75.59
N ASP A 225 44.31 -91.28 75.71
CA ASP A 225 43.50 -92.04 76.65
C ASP A 225 43.60 -93.55 76.38
N HIS A 226 43.58 -93.98 75.11
CA HIS A 226 43.79 -95.38 74.73
C HIS A 226 45.20 -95.86 75.03
N HIS A 227 46.23 -95.03 74.82
CA HIS A 227 47.61 -95.37 75.16
C HIS A 227 47.78 -95.50 76.68
N ASP A 228 47.18 -94.60 77.46
CA ASP A 228 47.19 -94.66 78.93
C ASP A 228 46.43 -95.89 79.44
N LEU A 229 45.28 -96.20 78.82
CA LEU A 229 44.53 -97.42 79.11
C LEU A 229 45.35 -98.66 78.75
N ALA A 230 45.91 -98.75 77.55
CA ALA A 230 46.74 -99.88 77.11
C ALA A 230 48.00 -100.02 77.96
N PHE A 231 48.59 -98.92 78.42
CA PHE A 231 49.73 -98.94 79.35
C PHE A 231 49.31 -99.47 80.73
N ASN A 232 48.16 -99.04 81.25
CA ASN A 232 47.59 -99.57 82.48
C ASN A 232 47.19 -101.05 82.34
N ASP A 233 46.59 -101.44 81.22
CA ASP A 233 46.23 -102.81 80.89
C ASP A 233 47.48 -103.66 80.71
N MET A 234 48.57 -103.13 80.15
CA MET A 234 49.85 -103.83 80.06
C MET A 234 50.48 -103.99 81.45
N LYS A 235 50.41 -102.97 82.30
CA LYS A 235 50.82 -103.05 83.70
C LYS A 235 49.99 -104.08 84.47
N ASN A 236 48.68 -104.08 84.27
CA ASN A 236 47.76 -105.06 84.83
C ASN A 236 48.01 -106.46 84.24
N TYR A 237 48.33 -106.58 82.96
CA TYR A 237 48.67 -107.83 82.28
C TYR A 237 49.98 -108.40 82.78
N TYR A 238 50.99 -107.60 83.12
CA TYR A 238 52.20 -108.12 83.76
C TYR A 238 51.96 -108.51 85.24
N ASN A 239 51.07 -107.80 85.95
CA ASN A 239 50.56 -108.23 87.26
C ASN A 239 49.73 -109.52 87.17
N ASP A 240 48.94 -109.65 86.11
CA ASP A 240 48.09 -110.81 85.86
C ASP A 240 48.91 -111.95 85.30
N ILE A 241 49.96 -111.74 84.50
CA ILE A 241 50.94 -112.78 84.13
C ILE A 241 51.67 -113.26 85.37
N THR A 242 51.96 -112.40 86.34
CA THR A 242 52.55 -112.89 87.59
C THR A 242 51.55 -113.73 88.38
N LEU A 243 50.27 -113.35 88.42
CA LEU A 243 49.17 -114.14 89.02
C LEU A 243 48.72 -115.36 88.19
N ASN A 244 48.90 -115.33 86.88
CA ASN A 244 48.40 -116.32 85.92
C ASN A 244 49.53 -117.25 85.51
N ASN A 245 50.82 -116.90 85.56
CA ASN A 245 51.90 -117.92 85.56
C ASN A 245 51.77 -118.85 86.77
N LEU A 246 51.14 -118.39 87.85
CA LEU A 246 50.71 -119.21 88.98
C LEU A 246 49.47 -120.09 88.66
N ALA A 247 48.61 -119.70 87.71
CA ALA A 247 47.37 -120.43 87.34
C ALA A 247 47.44 -121.22 86.00
N LEU A 248 48.36 -120.87 85.09
CA LEU A 248 48.64 -121.39 83.75
C LEU A 248 49.41 -122.71 83.80
N ILE A 249 50.09 -122.99 84.92
CA ILE A 249 50.49 -124.37 85.26
C ILE A 249 49.24 -125.27 85.39
N GLY A 250 48.07 -124.71 85.70
CA GLY A 250 46.80 -125.43 85.87
C GLY A 250 45.96 -125.61 84.60
N SER A 251 45.91 -124.63 83.69
CA SER A 251 44.90 -124.60 82.61
C SER A 251 45.41 -124.87 81.19
N MET A 252 46.73 -124.97 80.96
CA MET A 252 47.32 -125.30 79.64
C MET A 252 47.00 -126.72 79.10
N LYS A 253 46.08 -127.45 79.75
CA LYS A 253 45.61 -128.76 79.31
C LYS A 253 44.36 -128.72 78.44
N GLU A 254 43.72 -127.59 78.23
CA GLU A 254 42.43 -127.57 77.54
C GLU A 254 42.31 -126.33 76.65
N GLN A 255 41.91 -126.54 75.40
CA GLN A 255 41.34 -125.53 74.49
C GLN A 255 42.29 -124.80 73.52
N ILE A 256 43.12 -125.56 72.81
CA ILE A 256 43.77 -125.12 71.55
C ILE A 256 42.90 -125.36 70.29
N GLU A 257 41.62 -125.76 70.40
CA GLU A 257 40.97 -126.44 69.26
C GLU A 257 39.59 -125.93 68.83
N GLN A 258 39.34 -124.63 68.57
CA GLN A 258 38.04 -124.35 67.92
C GLN A 258 37.75 -123.15 67.03
N LEU A 259 38.66 -122.26 66.63
CA LEU A 259 38.22 -121.12 65.79
C LEU A 259 39.11 -120.87 64.59
N ARG A 260 39.02 -121.77 63.61
CA ARG A 260 39.72 -121.67 62.32
C ARG A 260 38.88 -121.96 61.05
N ARG A 261 37.55 -121.73 61.03
CA ARG A 261 36.74 -122.00 59.81
C ARG A 261 35.50 -121.11 59.59
N GLN A 262 35.66 -119.94 58.98
CA GLN A 262 34.58 -119.35 58.15
C GLN A 262 35.08 -118.20 57.26
N ALA A 263 35.44 -118.51 56.00
CA ALA A 263 35.92 -117.51 55.05
C ALA A 263 35.65 -117.82 53.56
N ASP A 264 34.48 -118.35 53.17
CA ASP A 264 34.15 -118.61 51.75
C ASP A 264 32.70 -118.20 51.37
N ARG A 265 32.35 -116.91 51.43
CA ARG A 265 31.00 -116.42 51.05
C ARG A 265 30.95 -115.23 50.07
N SER A 266 32.06 -114.69 49.57
CA SER A 266 32.07 -113.40 48.84
C SER A 266 31.81 -113.44 47.33
N ASP A 267 31.87 -114.60 46.67
CA ASP A 267 32.03 -114.60 45.20
C ASP A 267 30.72 -114.66 44.38
N ARG A 268 29.53 -114.58 45.00
CA ARG A 268 28.24 -114.70 44.29
C ARG A 268 27.54 -113.38 43.90
N ILE A 269 28.01 -112.21 44.33
CA ILE A 269 27.26 -110.93 44.15
C ILE A 269 27.60 -110.19 42.84
N ALA A 270 28.69 -110.54 42.15
CA ALA A 270 29.20 -109.75 41.02
C ALA A 270 28.45 -109.93 39.67
N ALA A 271 27.63 -110.96 39.50
CA ALA A 271 27.03 -111.31 38.20
C ALA A 271 25.65 -110.67 37.93
N GLU A 272 24.87 -110.35 38.96
CA GLU A 272 23.50 -109.82 38.82
C GLU A 272 23.49 -108.34 38.35
N ALA A 273 24.47 -107.54 38.74
CA ALA A 273 24.54 -106.10 38.43
C ALA A 273 24.73 -105.75 36.93
N SER A 274 25.23 -106.69 36.12
CA SER A 274 25.59 -106.43 34.72
C SER A 274 24.40 -106.55 33.75
N SER A 275 23.38 -107.36 34.08
CA SER A 275 22.21 -107.57 33.22
C SER A 275 21.18 -106.44 33.30
N GLU A 276 21.06 -105.82 34.49
CA GLU A 276 20.13 -104.72 34.78
C GLU A 276 20.54 -103.42 34.05
N THR A 277 21.85 -103.17 33.94
CA THR A 277 22.42 -101.98 33.29
C THR A 277 22.14 -101.92 31.78
N ARG A 278 21.90 -103.07 31.13
CA ARG A 278 21.64 -103.14 29.68
C ARG A 278 20.17 -102.85 29.31
N ARG A 279 19.22 -103.10 30.22
CA ARG A 279 17.76 -102.94 30.00
C ARG A 279 17.28 -101.48 30.08
N LEU A 280 18.01 -100.62 30.80
CA LEU A 280 17.61 -99.22 31.07
C LEU A 280 18.10 -98.20 30.02
N ARG A 281 18.90 -98.61 29.02
CA ARG A 281 19.60 -97.70 28.11
C ARG A 281 18.72 -97.12 26.99
N GLU A 282 17.85 -97.94 26.39
CA GLU A 282 16.93 -97.50 25.32
C GLU A 282 15.85 -96.51 25.79
N PRO A 283 15.15 -96.74 26.93
CA PRO A 283 14.19 -95.78 27.47
C PRO A 283 14.82 -94.43 27.80
N LEU A 284 16.08 -94.43 28.26
CA LEU A 284 16.82 -93.21 28.60
C LEU A 284 17.14 -92.35 27.36
N GLU A 285 17.50 -92.95 26.24
CA GLU A 285 17.77 -92.20 25.00
C GLU A 285 16.49 -91.65 24.34
N HIS A 286 15.37 -92.40 24.43
CA HIS A 286 14.08 -91.87 23.97
C HIS A 286 13.60 -90.68 24.83
N ALA A 287 13.78 -90.73 26.16
CA ALA A 287 13.48 -89.61 27.04
C ALA A 287 14.36 -88.38 26.76
N LYS A 288 15.66 -88.58 26.46
CA LYS A 288 16.58 -87.48 26.11
C LYS A 288 16.22 -86.78 24.80
N THR A 289 15.77 -87.52 23.78
CA THR A 289 15.37 -86.95 22.49
C THR A 289 14.09 -86.14 22.62
N GLN A 290 13.09 -86.65 23.33
CA GLN A 290 11.87 -85.90 23.65
C GLN A 290 12.16 -84.65 24.50
N MET A 291 13.06 -84.75 25.48
CA MET A 291 13.50 -83.60 26.28
C MET A 291 14.10 -82.48 25.42
N LYS A 292 14.94 -82.83 24.43
CA LYS A 292 15.54 -81.85 23.50
C LYS A 292 14.51 -81.17 22.60
N GLU A 293 13.52 -81.92 22.10
CA GLU A 293 12.43 -81.33 21.31
C GLU A 293 11.55 -80.39 22.12
N LEU A 294 11.21 -80.77 23.36
CA LEU A 294 10.45 -79.92 24.27
C LEU A 294 11.24 -78.66 24.65
N GLN A 295 12.56 -78.76 24.88
CA GLN A 295 13.42 -77.60 25.10
C GLN A 295 13.40 -76.63 23.90
N ARG A 296 13.52 -77.13 22.66
CA ARG A 296 13.42 -76.27 21.47
C ARG A 296 12.06 -75.57 21.35
N LYS A 297 10.96 -76.30 21.59
CA LYS A 297 9.60 -75.69 21.56
C LYS A 297 9.43 -74.62 22.64
N LEU A 298 10.01 -74.83 23.82
CA LEU A 298 10.03 -73.84 24.90
C LEU A 298 10.81 -72.58 24.48
N GLU A 299 11.98 -72.73 23.86
CA GLU A 299 12.79 -71.60 23.37
C GLU A 299 12.04 -70.77 22.31
N PHE A 300 11.31 -71.41 21.38
CA PHE A 300 10.47 -70.69 20.42
C PHE A 300 9.32 -69.94 21.09
N TYR A 301 8.63 -70.60 22.03
CA TYR A 301 7.54 -69.98 22.79
C TYR A 301 8.02 -68.76 23.60
N ASP A 302 9.18 -68.84 24.24
CA ASP A 302 9.75 -67.73 24.99
C ASP A 302 10.14 -66.55 24.09
N ARG A 303 10.66 -66.83 22.88
CA ARG A 303 10.94 -65.80 21.86
C ARG A 303 9.66 -65.10 21.41
N ASP A 304 8.62 -65.86 21.09
CA ASP A 304 7.34 -65.31 20.64
C ASP A 304 6.66 -64.49 21.73
N LYS A 305 6.74 -64.93 23.00
CA LYS A 305 6.25 -64.19 24.16
C LYS A 305 6.98 -62.85 24.32
N LEU A 306 8.30 -62.82 24.14
CA LEU A 306 9.11 -61.59 24.15
C LEU A 306 8.72 -60.64 23.00
N GLN A 307 8.53 -61.17 21.79
CA GLN A 307 8.11 -60.37 20.64
C GLN A 307 6.71 -59.79 20.82
N LEU A 308 5.75 -60.59 21.30
CA LEU A 308 4.40 -60.15 21.60
C LEU A 308 4.39 -59.04 22.66
N ALA A 309 5.21 -59.16 23.70
CA ALA A 309 5.35 -58.12 24.72
C ALA A 309 5.89 -56.80 24.13
N ARG A 310 6.86 -56.86 23.21
CA ARG A 310 7.40 -55.68 22.51
C ARG A 310 6.34 -55.04 21.61
N LEU A 311 5.63 -55.84 20.83
CA LEU A 311 4.55 -55.36 19.95
C LEU A 311 3.42 -54.72 20.75
N LYS A 312 3.00 -55.32 21.87
CA LYS A 312 1.99 -54.73 22.76
C LYS A 312 2.43 -53.36 23.30
N LYS A 313 3.68 -53.23 23.74
CA LYS A 313 4.22 -51.92 24.19
C LYS A 313 4.21 -50.89 23.05
N SER A 314 4.66 -51.29 21.86
CA SER A 314 4.64 -50.42 20.67
C SER A 314 3.22 -49.98 20.32
N ASN A 315 2.25 -50.90 20.35
CA ASN A 315 0.87 -50.61 20.02
C ASN A 315 0.24 -49.60 20.98
N VAL A 316 0.49 -49.71 22.30
CA VAL A 316 0.02 -48.72 23.28
C VAL A 316 0.60 -47.33 23.01
N ILE A 317 1.87 -47.23 22.61
CA ILE A 317 2.50 -45.95 22.27
C ILE A 317 1.86 -45.37 20.99
N LEU A 318 1.65 -46.20 19.97
CA LEU A 318 1.02 -45.78 18.72
C LEU A 318 -0.42 -45.34 18.95
N GLU A 319 -1.21 -46.05 19.75
CA GLU A 319 -2.58 -45.67 20.11
C GLU A 319 -2.63 -44.31 20.81
N LYS A 320 -1.70 -44.05 21.75
CA LYS A 320 -1.57 -42.73 22.39
C LYS A 320 -1.23 -41.65 21.38
N LYS A 321 -0.32 -41.94 20.44
CA LYS A 321 0.08 -40.99 19.39
C LYS A 321 -1.06 -40.68 18.44
N VAL A 322 -1.83 -41.68 18.03
CA VAL A 322 -3.03 -41.50 17.19
C VAL A 322 -4.06 -40.63 17.92
N LYS A 323 -4.37 -40.90 19.19
CA LYS A 323 -5.30 -40.07 19.98
C LYS A 323 -4.82 -38.63 20.12
N SER A 324 -3.53 -38.42 20.37
CA SER A 324 -2.94 -37.08 20.44
C SER A 324 -3.06 -36.32 19.12
N LEU A 325 -2.73 -36.97 18.01
CA LEU A 325 -2.81 -36.37 16.66
C LEU A 325 -4.25 -36.09 16.24
N MET A 326 -5.21 -36.93 16.61
CA MET A 326 -6.62 -36.68 16.36
C MET A 326 -7.10 -35.42 17.07
N TRP A 327 -6.75 -35.26 18.36
CA TRP A 327 -7.14 -34.08 19.13
C TRP A 327 -6.49 -32.79 18.59
N GLU A 328 -5.22 -32.86 18.20
CA GLU A 328 -4.53 -31.75 17.53
C GLU A 328 -5.21 -31.38 16.21
N SER A 329 -5.57 -32.38 15.40
CA SER A 329 -6.28 -32.17 14.13
C SER A 329 -7.65 -31.52 14.35
N GLU A 330 -8.43 -31.96 15.33
CA GLU A 330 -9.73 -31.35 15.67
C GLU A 330 -9.57 -29.90 16.13
N THR A 331 -8.56 -29.63 16.96
CA THR A 331 -8.26 -28.27 17.43
C THR A 331 -7.87 -27.35 16.26
N LEU A 332 -7.06 -27.85 15.33
CA LEU A 332 -6.66 -27.11 14.13
C LEU A 332 -7.84 -26.85 13.19
N LEU A 333 -8.75 -27.81 13.02
CA LEU A 333 -9.96 -27.65 12.23
C LEU A 333 -10.87 -26.57 12.81
N LEU A 334 -11.14 -26.61 14.12
CA LEU A 334 -11.95 -25.58 14.79
C LEU A 334 -11.32 -24.18 14.67
N ARG A 335 -10.00 -24.08 14.79
CA ARG A 335 -9.28 -22.81 14.59
C ARG A 335 -9.38 -22.31 13.15
N ASN A 336 -9.28 -23.21 12.18
CA ASN A 336 -9.42 -22.86 10.77
C ASN A 336 -10.84 -22.34 10.47
N ASP A 337 -11.87 -23.00 10.97
CA ASP A 337 -13.26 -22.58 10.79
C ASP A 337 -13.51 -21.17 11.37
N ALA A 338 -12.96 -20.89 12.56
CA ALA A 338 -13.00 -19.56 13.15
C ALA A 338 -12.31 -18.50 12.28
N LEU A 339 -11.11 -18.79 11.77
CA LEU A 339 -10.37 -17.87 10.88
C LEU A 339 -11.09 -17.64 9.55
N VAL A 340 -11.73 -18.67 8.99
CA VAL A 340 -12.53 -18.55 7.77
C VAL A 340 -13.74 -17.66 8.01
N ALA A 341 -14.41 -17.80 9.15
CA ALA A 341 -15.53 -16.95 9.55
C ALA A 341 -15.09 -15.48 9.75
N GLU A 342 -13.98 -15.24 10.46
CA GLU A 342 -13.43 -13.90 10.65
C GLU A 342 -13.05 -13.25 9.32
N ARG A 343 -12.41 -13.99 8.41
CA ARG A 343 -12.09 -13.51 7.06
C ARG A 343 -13.35 -13.16 6.28
N GLY A 344 -14.40 -13.97 6.38
CA GLY A 344 -15.70 -13.70 5.77
C GLY A 344 -16.31 -12.40 6.29
N ASN A 345 -16.35 -12.23 7.60
CA ASN A 345 -16.88 -11.04 8.26
C ASN A 345 -16.08 -9.78 7.90
N LEU A 346 -14.76 -9.87 7.87
CA LEU A 346 -13.91 -8.74 7.52
C LEU A 346 -14.13 -8.31 6.06
N LYS A 347 -14.30 -9.28 5.14
CA LYS A 347 -14.61 -9.02 3.74
C LYS A 347 -15.98 -8.35 3.59
N ALA A 348 -16.99 -8.79 4.33
CA ALA A 348 -18.32 -8.18 4.32
C ALA A 348 -18.27 -6.72 4.81
N ARG A 349 -17.65 -6.46 5.96
CA ARG A 349 -17.47 -5.11 6.50
C ARG A 349 -16.70 -4.20 5.57
N PHE A 350 -15.64 -4.71 4.94
CA PHE A 350 -14.87 -3.93 3.97
C PHE A 350 -15.73 -3.48 2.79
N ASN A 351 -16.55 -4.39 2.26
CA ASN A 351 -17.47 -4.05 1.17
C ASN A 351 -18.54 -3.04 1.61
N GLU A 352 -19.09 -3.17 2.83
CA GLU A 352 -20.03 -2.20 3.41
C GLU A 352 -19.40 -0.80 3.49
N VAL A 353 -18.20 -0.70 4.06
CA VAL A 353 -17.47 0.57 4.18
C VAL A 353 -17.17 1.20 2.82
N ILE A 354 -16.80 0.40 1.81
CA ILE A 354 -16.60 0.90 0.45
C ILE A 354 -17.88 1.50 -0.11
N VAL A 355 -19.01 0.78 0.00
CA VAL A 355 -20.30 1.25 -0.52
C VAL A 355 -20.73 2.52 0.20
N GLU A 356 -20.61 2.58 1.54
CA GLU A 356 -20.90 3.79 2.31
C GLU A 356 -20.02 4.97 1.89
N LEU A 357 -18.72 4.76 1.68
CA LEU A 357 -17.79 5.80 1.26
C LEU A 357 -18.14 6.31 -0.15
N GLN A 358 -18.46 5.40 -1.07
CA GLN A 358 -18.91 5.75 -2.42
C GLN A 358 -20.24 6.53 -2.39
N GLN A 359 -21.18 6.14 -1.54
CA GLN A 359 -22.44 6.86 -1.38
C GLN A 359 -22.22 8.27 -0.80
N LYS A 360 -21.39 8.41 0.24
CA LYS A 360 -21.08 9.71 0.86
C LYS A 360 -20.35 10.64 -0.11
N THR A 361 -19.33 10.14 -0.81
CA THR A 361 -18.59 10.93 -1.81
C THR A 361 -19.46 11.26 -3.02
N GLY A 362 -20.26 10.31 -3.50
CA GLY A 362 -21.24 10.52 -4.57
C GLY A 362 -22.27 11.60 -4.23
N LEU A 363 -22.86 11.55 -3.04
CA LEU A 363 -23.80 12.58 -2.57
C LEU A 363 -23.14 13.95 -2.48
N LYS A 364 -21.92 14.03 -1.93
CA LYS A 364 -21.14 15.28 -1.85
C LYS A 364 -20.87 15.85 -3.24
N ASN A 365 -20.48 15.02 -4.20
CA ASN A 365 -20.21 15.45 -5.58
C ASN A 365 -21.47 15.99 -6.24
N VAL A 366 -22.60 15.28 -6.15
CA VAL A 366 -23.88 15.75 -6.71
C VAL A 366 -24.33 17.06 -6.08
N LEU A 367 -24.13 17.24 -4.76
CA LEU A 367 -24.43 18.51 -4.10
C LEU A 367 -23.54 19.66 -4.58
N LEU A 368 -22.24 19.40 -4.76
CA LEU A 368 -21.29 20.38 -5.28
C LEU A 368 -21.61 20.74 -6.74
N GLU A 369 -21.89 19.77 -7.60
CA GLU A 369 -22.31 19.98 -8.99
C GLU A 369 -23.58 20.83 -9.06
N ARG A 370 -24.60 20.51 -8.23
CA ARG A 370 -25.83 21.32 -8.14
C ARG A 370 -25.55 22.75 -7.68
N LYS A 371 -24.65 22.93 -6.70
CA LYS A 371 -24.26 24.26 -6.22
C LYS A 371 -23.53 25.06 -7.30
N ILE A 372 -22.60 24.44 -8.03
CA ILE A 372 -21.89 25.06 -9.16
C ILE A 372 -22.89 25.47 -10.24
N ALA A 373 -23.77 24.55 -10.65
CA ALA A 373 -24.77 24.84 -11.67
C ALA A 373 -25.72 25.98 -11.25
N ALA A 374 -26.12 26.05 -9.97
CA ALA A 374 -26.92 27.16 -9.45
C ALA A 374 -26.16 28.49 -9.49
N LEU A 375 -24.89 28.50 -9.08
CA LEU A 375 -24.04 29.69 -9.11
C LEU A 375 -23.77 30.17 -10.54
N MET A 376 -23.53 29.26 -11.49
CA MET A 376 -23.36 29.60 -12.91
C MET A 376 -24.60 30.26 -13.51
N ARG A 377 -25.80 29.70 -13.26
CA ARG A 377 -27.05 30.32 -13.74
C ARG A 377 -27.29 31.70 -13.16
N GLU A 378 -26.97 31.89 -11.88
CA GLU A 378 -27.10 33.18 -11.23
C GLU A 378 -26.08 34.20 -11.76
N ASP A 379 -24.85 33.76 -12.06
CA ASP A 379 -23.84 34.59 -12.73
C ASP A 379 -24.29 34.99 -14.14
N GLU A 380 -24.74 34.05 -14.97
CA GLU A 380 -25.29 34.31 -16.31
C GLU A 380 -26.42 35.34 -16.24
N LYS A 381 -27.35 35.18 -15.31
CA LYS A 381 -28.45 36.13 -15.09
C LYS A 381 -27.93 37.52 -14.74
N ARG A 382 -26.95 37.63 -13.84
CA ARG A 382 -26.34 38.92 -13.47
C ARG A 382 -25.60 39.55 -14.64
N GLN A 383 -24.83 38.77 -15.41
CA GLN A 383 -24.14 39.26 -16.61
C GLN A 383 -25.14 39.81 -17.64
N ILE A 384 -26.24 39.10 -17.90
CA ILE A 384 -27.30 39.57 -18.82
C ILE A 384 -27.90 40.89 -18.32
N ILE A 385 -28.28 40.97 -17.04
CA ILE A 385 -28.85 42.18 -16.44
C ILE A 385 -27.85 43.33 -16.53
N MET A 386 -26.58 43.12 -16.18
CA MET A 386 -25.53 44.13 -16.22
C MET A 386 -25.33 44.67 -17.65
N ARG A 387 -25.14 43.77 -18.63
CA ARG A 387 -24.95 44.15 -20.03
C ARG A 387 -26.17 44.90 -20.59
N LYS A 388 -27.38 44.43 -20.30
CA LYS A 388 -28.62 45.10 -20.76
C LYS A 388 -28.79 46.49 -20.12
N THR A 389 -28.47 46.62 -18.83
CA THR A 389 -28.56 47.90 -18.11
C THR A 389 -27.55 48.90 -18.67
N ILE A 390 -26.31 48.49 -18.93
CA ILE A 390 -25.28 49.34 -19.54
C ILE A 390 -25.69 49.76 -20.95
N ALA A 391 -26.16 48.82 -21.77
CA ALA A 391 -26.64 49.14 -23.13
C ALA A 391 -27.81 50.15 -23.13
N THR A 392 -28.65 50.15 -22.10
CA THR A 392 -29.82 51.03 -22.00
C THR A 392 -29.50 52.39 -21.37
N CYS A 393 -28.71 52.41 -20.31
CA CYS A 393 -28.50 53.59 -19.46
C CYS A 393 -27.16 54.31 -19.70
N ALA A 394 -26.16 53.61 -20.27
CA ALA A 394 -24.81 54.15 -20.48
C ALA A 394 -24.13 53.49 -21.70
N PRO A 395 -24.67 53.64 -22.92
CA PRO A 395 -24.16 52.96 -24.12
C PRO A 395 -22.70 53.34 -24.43
N GLU A 396 -22.29 54.57 -24.15
CA GLU A 396 -20.91 55.05 -24.31
C GLU A 396 -19.91 54.36 -23.37
N PHE A 397 -20.40 53.73 -22.29
CA PHE A 397 -19.57 53.00 -21.33
C PHE A 397 -19.35 51.53 -21.73
N ALA A 398 -20.12 51.01 -22.69
CA ALA A 398 -20.03 49.61 -23.12
C ALA A 398 -18.62 49.25 -23.61
N ASP A 399 -17.97 50.15 -24.35
CA ASP A 399 -16.61 49.95 -24.90
C ASP A 399 -15.52 49.94 -23.82
N LYS A 400 -15.82 50.49 -22.63
CA LYS A 400 -14.89 50.54 -21.49
C LYS A 400 -15.14 49.43 -20.48
N LEU A 401 -16.27 48.73 -20.57
CA LEU A 401 -16.70 47.72 -19.60
C LEU A 401 -15.68 46.59 -19.47
N GLN A 402 -15.14 46.09 -20.58
CA GLN A 402 -14.18 44.99 -20.57
C GLN A 402 -12.88 45.37 -19.83
N ASN A 403 -12.42 46.61 -19.99
CA ASN A 403 -11.24 47.11 -19.29
C ASN A 403 -11.50 47.26 -17.78
N VAL A 404 -12.70 47.70 -17.39
CA VAL A 404 -13.10 47.80 -15.98
C VAL A 404 -13.27 46.42 -15.37
N GLU A 405 -13.93 45.47 -16.04
CA GLU A 405 -14.06 44.07 -15.62
C GLU A 405 -12.68 43.43 -15.40
N LYS A 406 -11.74 43.63 -16.34
CA LYS A 406 -10.37 43.13 -16.20
C LYS A 406 -9.66 43.76 -15.00
N THR A 407 -9.73 45.08 -14.85
CA THR A 407 -9.10 45.78 -13.72
C THR A 407 -9.66 45.32 -12.38
N VAL A 408 -10.98 45.12 -12.29
CA VAL A 408 -11.64 44.60 -11.09
C VAL A 408 -11.23 43.15 -10.83
N SER A 409 -11.12 42.31 -11.86
CA SER A 409 -10.62 40.93 -11.74
C SER A 409 -9.20 40.91 -11.19
N ASP A 410 -8.28 41.70 -11.77
CA ASP A 410 -6.88 41.76 -11.33
C ASP A 410 -6.77 42.21 -9.85
N VAL A 411 -7.61 43.18 -9.42
CA VAL A 411 -7.68 43.61 -8.01
C VAL A 411 -8.26 42.51 -7.10
N VAL A 412 -9.24 41.74 -7.57
CA VAL A 412 -9.80 40.62 -6.82
C VAL A 412 -8.77 39.49 -6.70
N ASP A 413 -8.05 39.18 -7.77
CA ASP A 413 -7.03 38.12 -7.80
C ASP A 413 -5.85 38.46 -6.89
N THR A 414 -5.36 39.70 -6.93
CA THR A 414 -4.31 40.17 -6.01
C THR A 414 -4.76 40.12 -4.55
N LYS A 415 -6.00 40.50 -4.25
CA LYS A 415 -6.56 40.35 -2.89
C LYS A 415 -6.71 38.90 -2.48
N ASN A 416 -7.17 38.03 -3.36
CA ASN A 416 -7.28 36.59 -3.10
C ASN A 416 -5.91 35.96 -2.83
N GLN A 417 -4.89 36.33 -3.62
CA GLN A 417 -3.53 35.89 -3.38
C GLN A 417 -3.02 36.36 -2.02
N THR A 418 -3.26 37.63 -1.67
CA THR A 418 -2.90 38.17 -0.35
C THR A 418 -3.60 37.39 0.79
N ILE A 419 -4.87 37.01 0.60
CA ILE A 419 -5.59 36.18 1.59
C ILE A 419 -4.96 34.80 1.72
N ILE A 420 -4.55 34.18 0.62
CA ILE A 420 -3.87 32.88 0.63
C ILE A 420 -2.53 32.99 1.36
N ASP A 421 -1.72 34.00 1.02
CA ASP A 421 -0.42 34.23 1.64
C ASP A 421 -0.55 34.49 3.15
N LEU A 422 -1.52 35.31 3.57
CA LEU A 422 -1.79 35.58 4.98
C LEU A 422 -2.26 34.32 5.73
N ARG A 423 -3.09 33.47 5.10
CA ARG A 423 -3.51 32.19 5.69
C ARG A 423 -2.34 31.23 5.85
N TYR A 424 -1.43 31.20 4.88
CA TYR A 424 -0.22 30.40 4.94
C TYR A 424 0.73 30.88 6.05
N GLU A 425 0.99 32.19 6.14
CA GLU A 425 1.82 32.75 7.21
C GLU A 425 1.20 32.54 8.60
N LEU A 426 -0.13 32.62 8.72
CA LEU A 426 -0.84 32.31 9.95
C LEU A 426 -0.71 30.82 10.33
N ALA A 427 -0.84 29.90 9.37
CA ALA A 427 -0.62 28.46 9.60
C ALA A 427 0.83 28.17 10.03
N LYS A 428 1.80 28.84 9.40
CA LYS A 428 3.22 28.75 9.76
C LYS A 428 3.49 29.29 11.17
N ALA A 429 2.87 30.41 11.55
CA ALA A 429 2.98 30.98 12.89
C ALA A 429 2.39 30.04 13.95
N TRP A 430 1.21 29.45 13.70
CA TRP A 430 0.62 28.44 14.58
C TRP A 430 1.52 27.21 14.73
N LYS A 431 2.11 26.73 13.64
CA LYS A 431 3.02 25.59 13.70
C LYS A 431 4.28 25.93 14.52
N ALA A 432 4.88 27.09 14.29
CA ALA A 432 6.04 27.54 15.06
C ALA A 432 5.71 27.69 16.56
N HIS A 433 4.51 28.17 16.88
CA HIS A 433 4.02 28.25 18.26
C HIS A 433 3.88 26.86 18.90
N ASP A 434 3.25 25.90 18.20
CA ASP A 434 3.06 24.54 18.71
C ASP A 434 4.39 23.79 18.89
N ASP A 435 5.31 23.92 17.93
CA ASP A 435 6.64 23.32 18.03
C ASP A 435 7.44 23.94 19.18
N LEU A 436 7.31 25.25 19.40
CA LEU A 436 7.93 25.93 20.53
C LEU A 436 7.36 25.43 21.86
N LEU A 437 6.04 25.27 21.99
CA LEU A 437 5.43 24.69 23.18
C LEU A 437 5.94 23.27 23.45
N GLU A 438 6.02 22.43 22.42
CA GLU A 438 6.52 21.06 22.55
C GLU A 438 8.00 21.02 22.99
N THR A 439 8.84 21.91 22.45
CA THR A 439 10.24 22.02 22.89
C THR A 439 10.37 22.52 24.33
N TYR A 440 9.54 23.47 24.77
CA TYR A 440 9.49 23.91 26.16
C TYR A 440 9.04 22.78 27.10
N GLU A 441 7.99 22.04 26.75
CA GLU A 441 7.53 20.88 27.52
C GLU A 441 8.61 19.81 27.63
N CYS A 442 9.34 19.54 26.54
CA CYS A 442 10.47 18.61 26.56
C CYS A 442 11.61 19.10 27.47
N LYS A 443 11.90 20.41 27.46
CA LYS A 443 12.93 21.01 28.32
C LYS A 443 12.52 21.00 29.80
N LEU A 444 11.28 21.32 30.13
CA LEU A 444 10.78 21.26 31.50
C LEU A 444 10.87 19.83 32.05
N LYS A 445 10.45 18.83 31.26
CA LYS A 445 10.63 17.40 31.60
C LYS A 445 12.10 17.04 31.79
N GLN A 446 13.01 17.54 30.95
CA GLN A 446 14.45 17.32 31.08
C GLN A 446 15.02 17.86 32.40
N TYR A 447 14.52 18.99 32.89
CA TYR A 447 14.91 19.59 34.17
C TYR A 447 14.11 19.06 35.38
N GLY A 448 13.22 18.07 35.16
CA GLY A 448 12.43 17.46 36.22
C GLY A 448 11.29 18.33 36.75
N ILE A 449 10.85 19.35 35.99
CA ILE A 449 9.73 20.22 36.33
C ILE A 449 8.46 19.64 35.68
N PRO A 450 7.49 19.13 36.46
CA PRO A 450 6.22 18.65 35.94
C PRO A 450 5.43 19.77 35.27
N THR A 451 4.80 19.49 34.14
CA THR A 451 3.94 20.45 33.42
C THR A 451 2.74 20.92 34.25
N ASP A 452 2.35 20.14 35.27
CA ASP A 452 1.21 20.43 36.15
C ASP A 452 1.55 21.53 37.19
N GLU A 453 2.83 21.83 37.42
CA GLU A 453 3.29 22.86 38.37
C GLU A 453 3.27 24.29 37.78
N LEU A 454 3.00 24.44 36.48
CA LEU A 454 2.97 25.73 35.78
C LEU A 454 1.76 26.60 36.15
N GLY A 455 0.65 25.99 36.61
CA GLY A 455 -0.56 26.71 37.03
C GLY A 455 -1.38 27.34 35.90
N PHE A 456 -1.03 27.11 34.64
CA PHE A 456 -1.80 27.51 33.46
C PHE A 456 -1.66 26.48 32.33
N GLU A 457 -2.67 26.40 31.46
CA GLU A 457 -2.62 25.57 30.25
C GLU A 457 -2.38 26.46 29.03
N PRO A 458 -1.31 26.21 28.25
CA PRO A 458 -1.09 26.97 27.01
C PRO A 458 -2.19 26.66 26.00
N HIS A 459 -2.81 27.71 25.45
CA HIS A 459 -3.89 27.58 24.49
C HIS A 459 -3.39 27.02 23.15
N ARG A 460 -4.04 25.96 22.65
CA ARG A 460 -3.81 25.37 21.32
C ARG A 460 -5.12 25.41 20.54
N ASP A 461 -5.18 26.24 19.51
CA ASP A 461 -6.37 26.36 18.68
C ASP A 461 -6.35 25.25 17.62
N ARG A 462 -7.14 24.18 17.84
CA ARG A 462 -7.20 22.98 16.98
C ARG A 462 -8.46 22.89 16.12
N ASP A 463 -9.36 23.86 16.21
CA ASP A 463 -10.70 23.77 15.60
C ASP A 463 -10.72 24.16 14.12
N HIS A 464 -9.64 24.75 13.59
CA HIS A 464 -9.53 25.01 12.17
C HIS A 464 -9.13 23.73 11.43
N GLN A 465 -10.03 23.22 10.57
CA GLN A 465 -9.70 22.22 9.54
C GLN A 465 -8.54 22.76 8.70
N GLN A 466 -7.31 22.41 9.08
CA GLN A 466 -6.11 22.89 8.42
C GLN A 466 -6.12 22.41 6.97
N LEU A 467 -6.18 23.34 6.02
CA LEU A 467 -5.97 23.08 4.60
C LEU A 467 -4.53 22.66 4.28
N TYR A 468 -3.62 22.82 5.25
CA TYR A 468 -2.19 22.57 5.10
C TYR A 468 -1.77 21.41 6.00
N ILE A 469 -1.16 20.39 5.41
CA ILE A 469 -0.68 19.20 6.13
C ILE A 469 0.69 19.52 6.73
N CYS A 470 0.86 19.23 8.03
CA CYS A 470 2.16 19.28 8.69
C CYS A 470 3.01 18.07 8.28
N GLY A 471 4.12 18.30 7.58
CA GLY A 471 5.07 17.24 7.23
C GLY A 471 5.91 16.76 8.44
N PRO A 472 6.59 15.61 8.33
CA PRO A 472 7.35 14.96 9.41
C PRO A 472 8.61 15.71 9.91
N ALA A 473 8.74 17.00 9.61
CA ALA A 473 9.89 17.83 10.01
C ALA A 473 9.51 19.29 10.34
N GLY A 474 8.24 19.55 10.70
CA GLY A 474 7.80 20.92 11.03
C GLY A 474 7.58 21.83 9.82
N ILE A 475 7.64 21.28 8.61
CA ILE A 475 7.38 22.05 7.38
C ILE A 475 5.87 22.10 7.14
N VAL A 476 5.31 23.30 7.17
CA VAL A 476 3.99 23.58 6.61
C VAL A 476 4.15 23.60 5.11
N THR A 477 3.60 22.60 4.43
CA THR A 477 3.69 22.50 2.97
C THR A 477 2.39 22.96 2.32
N ASP A 478 2.52 23.73 1.25
CA ASP A 478 1.42 24.20 0.39
C ASP A 478 0.94 23.05 -0.53
N ASN A 479 0.73 21.86 0.03
CA ASN A 479 0.25 20.71 -0.74
C ASN A 479 -1.28 20.74 -0.80
N LYS A 480 -1.81 21.02 -1.99
CA LYS A 480 -3.23 20.84 -2.35
C LYS A 480 -3.62 19.37 -2.46
#